data_AF-A0A645I6J6-F1
#
_entry.id   AF-A0A645I6J6-F1
#
_cell.length_a   1.000
_cell.length_b   1.000
_cell.length_c   1.000
_cell.angle_alpha   90.00
_cell.angle_beta   90.00
_cell.angle_gamma   90.00
#
_symmetry.space_group_name_H-M   'P 1'
#
loop_
_entity.id
_entity.type
_entity.pdbx_description
1 polymer ?
#
loop_
_entity_poly.entity_id
_entity_poly.type
_entity_poly.pdbx_seq_one_letter_code
_entity_poly.pdbx_strand_id
1 'polypeptide(L)'
;MPQLYWGFEAKDSSGNIASYAYENNLNSWINLASKGNVELYAGLDMANAGSNIPDKNPTSEWLRYNDIIARQVTTGRATGKVGGYAYFRYEFFNKDVTQNEVNNLVQVIKK
;
A
#
# COMPACT_ATOMS: atom_id res chain seq x y z
N MET A 1 0.91 14.17 -0.70
CA MET A 1 0.36 12.80 -0.71
C MET A 1 1.11 11.96 -1.75
N PRO A 2 2.14 11.20 -1.36
CA PRO A 2 2.82 10.27 -2.26
C PRO A 2 1.95 9.09 -2.68
N GLN A 3 2.21 8.55 -3.87
CA GLN A 3 1.62 7.32 -4.39
C GLN A 3 2.48 6.12 -3.97
N LEU A 4 2.01 5.34 -3.00
CA LEU A 4 2.67 4.16 -2.44
C LEU A 4 2.04 2.89 -3.01
N TYR A 5 2.15 2.69 -4.32
CA TYR A 5 1.37 1.69 -5.06
C TYR A 5 1.98 0.28 -5.07
N TRP A 6 3.18 0.13 -4.53
CA TRP A 6 3.82 -1.17 -4.39
C TRP A 6 3.38 -1.87 -3.10
N GLY A 7 3.34 -3.20 -3.14
CA GLY A 7 3.21 -4.02 -1.95
C GLY A 7 4.49 -4.03 -1.10
N PHE A 8 4.54 -4.89 -0.09
CA PHE A 8 5.66 -5.01 0.83
C PHE A 8 6.84 -5.76 0.24
N GLU A 9 6.57 -6.66 -0.72
CA GLU A 9 7.54 -7.62 -1.24
C GLU A 9 8.11 -7.24 -2.62
N ALA A 10 7.82 -6.02 -3.12
CA ALA A 10 8.33 -5.57 -4.41
C ALA A 10 9.88 -5.54 -4.41
N LYS A 11 10.50 -6.06 -5.48
CA LYS A 11 11.96 -6.24 -5.56
C LYS A 11 12.63 -5.36 -6.61
N ASP A 12 13.87 -4.97 -6.34
CA ASP A 12 14.74 -4.28 -7.29
C ASP A 12 15.33 -5.23 -8.34
N SER A 13 16.18 -4.71 -9.24
CA SER A 13 16.85 -5.54 -10.28
C SER A 13 17.82 -6.57 -9.72
N SER A 14 18.27 -6.41 -8.48
CA SER A 14 19.19 -7.31 -7.79
C SER A 14 18.45 -8.37 -6.96
N GLY A 15 17.11 -8.33 -6.92
CA GLY A 15 16.27 -9.25 -6.17
C GLY A 15 16.07 -8.89 -4.70
N ASN A 16 16.55 -7.73 -4.25
CA ASN A 16 16.36 -7.25 -2.88
C ASN A 16 15.02 -6.53 -2.75
N ILE A 17 14.48 -6.42 -1.53
CA ILE A 17 13.29 -5.58 -1.27
C ILE A 17 13.61 -4.15 -1.69
N ALA A 18 12.81 -3.63 -2.61
CA ALA A 18 13.06 -2.35 -3.25
C ALA A 18 12.88 -1.18 -2.26
N SER A 19 13.58 -0.07 -2.52
CA SER A 19 13.34 1.19 -1.80
C SER A 19 11.93 1.73 -2.00
N TYR A 20 11.28 1.37 -3.10
CA TYR A 20 9.89 1.74 -3.42
C TYR A 20 8.85 0.73 -2.88
N ALA A 21 9.27 -0.40 -2.29
CA ALA A 21 8.36 -1.28 -1.56
C ALA A 21 7.72 -0.50 -0.40
N TYR A 22 6.50 -0.85 -0.05
CA TYR A 22 5.62 0.01 0.75
C TYR A 22 6.27 0.59 2.01
N GLU A 23 6.82 -0.26 2.87
CA GLU A 23 7.36 0.16 4.16
C GLU A 23 8.62 1.04 4.03
N ASN A 24 9.52 0.67 3.11
CA ASN A 24 10.74 1.47 2.82
C ASN A 24 10.38 2.86 2.27
N ASN A 25 9.39 2.91 1.38
CA ASN A 25 8.94 4.15 0.76
C ASN A 25 8.19 5.02 1.78
N LEU A 26 7.29 4.41 2.58
CA LEU A 26 6.59 5.08 3.67
C LEU A 26 7.56 5.74 4.64
N ASN A 27 8.59 5.00 5.11
CA ASN A 27 9.61 5.54 6.02
C ASN A 27 10.35 6.74 5.39
N SER A 28 10.63 6.68 4.09
CA SER A 28 11.26 7.79 3.38
C SER A 28 10.36 9.04 3.35
N TRP A 29 9.06 8.88 3.13
CA TRP A 29 8.10 9.99 3.15
C TRP A 29 7.84 10.54 4.54
N ILE A 30 7.81 9.69 5.58
CA ILE A 30 7.74 10.13 6.97
C ILE A 30 8.95 11.00 7.31
N ASN A 31 10.17 10.55 6.97
CA ASN A 31 11.40 11.29 7.21
C ASN A 31 11.47 12.62 6.45
N LEU A 32 10.82 12.70 5.27
CA LEU A 32 10.74 13.95 4.52
C LEU A 32 9.70 14.90 5.13
N ALA A 33 8.52 14.38 5.46
CA ALA A 33 7.44 15.17 6.08
C ALA A 33 7.88 15.78 7.41
N SER A 34 8.67 15.05 8.21
CA SER A 34 9.18 15.54 9.50
C SER A 34 10.17 16.72 9.40
N LYS A 35 10.67 17.04 8.19
CA LYS A 35 11.53 18.20 7.95
C LYS A 35 10.75 19.50 7.69
N GLY A 36 9.44 19.39 7.47
CA GLY A 36 8.55 20.52 7.24
C GLY A 36 7.39 20.53 8.23
N ASN A 37 6.46 21.47 8.00
CA ASN A 37 5.19 21.52 8.72
C ASN A 37 4.06 21.06 7.78
N VAL A 38 4.07 19.78 7.41
CA VAL A 38 3.11 19.19 6.47
C VAL A 38 2.50 17.92 7.05
N GLU A 39 1.22 17.70 6.77
CA GLU A 39 0.55 16.45 7.11
C GLU A 39 0.74 15.43 5.98
N LEU A 40 1.16 14.21 6.35
CA LEU A 40 1.41 13.14 5.39
C LEU A 40 0.14 12.30 5.18
N TYR A 41 -0.37 12.32 3.95
CA TYR A 41 -1.38 11.38 3.46
C TYR A 41 -0.74 10.38 2.49
N ALA A 42 -1.15 9.11 2.50
CA ALA A 42 -0.63 8.08 1.60
C ALA A 42 -1.67 7.68 0.54
N GLY A 43 -1.28 7.68 -0.74
CA GLY A 43 -2.08 7.13 -1.83
C GLY A 43 -1.83 5.63 -1.98
N LEU A 44 -2.87 4.81 -1.93
CA LEU A 44 -2.81 3.34 -2.04
C LEU A 44 -3.54 2.86 -3.30
N ASP A 45 -3.05 1.80 -3.93
CA ASP A 45 -3.57 1.30 -5.21
C ASP A 45 -4.44 0.04 -5.04
N MET A 46 -5.73 0.24 -4.81
CA MET A 46 -6.74 -0.81 -4.82
C MET A 46 -6.83 -1.53 -6.17
N ALA A 47 -6.45 -0.90 -7.29
CA ALA A 47 -6.53 -1.55 -8.60
C ALA A 47 -5.52 -2.70 -8.77
N ASN A 48 -4.46 -2.74 -7.96
CA ASN A 48 -3.49 -3.83 -7.98
C ASN A 48 -4.02 -5.11 -7.31
N ALA A 49 -5.01 -5.01 -6.41
CA ALA A 49 -5.54 -6.15 -5.69
C ALA A 49 -6.09 -7.23 -6.63
N GLY A 50 -5.65 -8.48 -6.42
CA GLY A 50 -6.04 -9.61 -7.26
C GLY A 50 -5.45 -9.58 -8.68
N SER A 51 -4.47 -8.71 -8.95
CA SER A 51 -3.86 -8.56 -10.28
C SER A 51 -2.41 -9.05 -10.34
N ASN A 52 -1.98 -9.49 -11.52
CA ASN A 52 -0.58 -9.87 -11.75
C ASN A 52 0.29 -8.63 -12.01
N ILE A 53 0.77 -8.00 -10.95
CA ILE A 53 1.65 -6.82 -11.05
C ILE A 53 3.11 -7.27 -11.14
N PRO A 54 3.92 -6.72 -12.07
CA PRO A 54 5.34 -7.03 -12.18
C PRO A 54 6.13 -6.42 -11.01
N ASP A 55 6.13 -7.12 -9.88
CA ASP A 55 6.82 -6.79 -8.63
C ASP A 55 8.15 -7.55 -8.47
N LYS A 56 8.56 -8.26 -9.52
CA LYS A 56 9.76 -9.12 -9.62
C LYS A 56 9.80 -10.29 -8.63
N ASN A 57 8.64 -10.72 -8.14
CA ASN A 57 8.49 -12.03 -7.53
C ASN A 57 8.12 -13.09 -8.59
N PRO A 58 8.38 -14.39 -8.34
CA PRO A 58 7.92 -15.46 -9.24
C PRO A 58 6.40 -15.47 -9.43
N THR A 59 5.67 -15.06 -8.39
CA THR A 59 4.23 -14.78 -8.43
C THR A 59 3.99 -13.49 -7.67
N SER A 60 3.23 -12.57 -8.30
CA SER A 60 2.95 -11.26 -7.73
C SER A 60 2.41 -11.37 -6.30
N GLU A 61 2.89 -10.52 -5.40
CA GLU A 61 2.35 -10.38 -4.04
C GLU A 61 0.82 -10.20 -4.08
N TRP A 62 0.34 -9.41 -5.04
CA TRP A 62 -1.07 -9.08 -5.25
C TRP A 62 -1.95 -10.23 -5.73
N LEU A 63 -1.35 -11.35 -6.15
CA LEU A 63 -2.05 -12.61 -6.41
C LEU A 63 -1.96 -13.60 -5.25
N ARG A 64 -0.96 -13.45 -4.39
CA ARG A 64 -0.70 -14.35 -3.26
C ARG A 64 -1.45 -13.93 -2.00
N TYR A 65 -1.71 -12.64 -1.85
CA TYR A 65 -2.39 -12.07 -0.69
C TYR A 65 -3.59 -11.22 -1.10
N ASN A 66 -4.50 -11.06 -0.15
CA ASN A 66 -5.75 -10.30 -0.30
C ASN A 66 -5.96 -9.34 0.88
N ASP A 67 -4.89 -8.97 1.57
CA ASP A 67 -4.90 -8.08 2.74
C ASP A 67 -3.86 -6.95 2.61
N ILE A 68 -3.31 -6.72 1.41
CA ILE A 68 -2.17 -5.82 1.20
C ILE A 68 -2.54 -4.38 1.60
N ILE A 69 -3.67 -3.85 1.13
CA ILE A 69 -4.15 -2.51 1.45
C ILE A 69 -4.50 -2.41 2.94
N ALA A 70 -5.10 -3.46 3.52
CA ALA A 70 -5.37 -3.50 4.96
C ALA A 70 -4.08 -3.45 5.80
N ARG A 71 -3.05 -4.20 5.39
CA ARG A 71 -1.71 -4.16 5.99
C ARG A 71 -1.05 -2.80 5.78
N GLN A 72 -1.13 -2.20 4.60
CA GLN A 72 -0.60 -0.86 4.33
C GLN A 72 -1.20 0.18 5.29
N VAL A 73 -2.53 0.20 5.43
CA VAL A 73 -3.23 1.10 6.37
C VAL A 73 -2.80 0.81 7.81
N THR A 74 -2.74 -0.45 8.22
CA THR A 74 -2.33 -0.83 9.58
C THR A 74 -0.91 -0.39 9.89
N THR A 75 0.04 -0.69 9.00
CA THR A 75 1.45 -0.29 9.13
C THR A 75 1.60 1.22 9.20
N GLY A 76 0.93 1.96 8.31
CA GLY A 76 1.02 3.42 8.31
C GLY A 76 0.42 4.06 9.58
N ARG A 77 -0.72 3.57 10.06
CA ARG A 77 -1.33 4.03 11.32
C ARG A 77 -0.45 3.76 12.52
N ALA A 78 0.20 2.59 12.57
CA ALA A 78 1.09 2.21 13.67
C ALA A 78 2.28 3.19 13.85
N THR A 79 2.65 3.94 12.81
CA THR A 79 3.69 4.97 12.92
C THR A 79 3.25 6.21 13.70
N GLY A 80 1.94 6.49 13.77
CA GLY A 80 1.41 7.76 14.28
C GLY A 80 1.80 9.00 13.46
N LYS A 81 2.30 8.82 12.22
CA LYS A 81 2.78 9.91 11.34
C LYS A 81 1.98 10.09 10.05
N VAL A 82 1.05 9.17 9.75
CA VAL A 82 0.20 9.24 8.56
C VAL A 82 -1.18 9.75 8.97
N GLY A 83 -1.57 10.93 8.47
CA GLY A 83 -2.84 11.60 8.77
C GLY A 83 -4.03 11.01 8.02
N GLY A 84 -3.80 10.33 6.90
CA GLY A 84 -4.88 9.67 6.17
C GLY A 84 -4.44 8.98 4.89
N TYR A 85 -5.43 8.46 4.16
CA TYR A 85 -5.23 7.65 2.97
C TYR A 85 -6.17 8.08 1.85
N ALA A 86 -5.66 8.05 0.61
CA ALA A 86 -6.47 8.12 -0.59
C ALA A 86 -6.32 6.82 -1.37
N TYR A 87 -7.39 6.36 -1.99
CA TYR A 87 -7.40 5.08 -2.71
C TYR A 87 -7.58 5.30 -4.20
N PHE A 88 -6.78 4.60 -4.99
CA PHE A 88 -6.81 4.61 -6.44
C PHE A 88 -7.00 3.18 -6.96
N ARG A 89 -7.81 2.90 -7.97
CA ARG A 89 -8.93 3.69 -8.47
C ARG A 89 -10.20 3.31 -7.72
N TYR A 90 -11.05 4.30 -7.45
CA TYR A 90 -12.25 4.10 -6.61
C TYR A 90 -13.23 3.05 -7.17
N GLU A 91 -13.27 2.88 -8.49
CA GLU A 91 -14.11 1.84 -9.12
C GLU A 91 -13.77 0.40 -8.68
N PHE A 92 -12.52 0.17 -8.27
CA PHE A 92 -12.05 -1.15 -7.86
C PHE A 92 -12.57 -1.55 -6.48
N PHE A 93 -13.23 -0.68 -5.73
CA PHE A 93 -13.97 -1.12 -4.54
C PHE A 93 -15.18 -2.01 -4.88
N ASN A 94 -15.68 -1.93 -6.12
CA ASN A 94 -16.90 -2.62 -6.56
C ASN A 94 -16.62 -3.78 -7.52
N LYS A 95 -15.37 -4.13 -7.78
CA LYS A 95 -15.01 -5.26 -8.67
C LYS A 95 -14.98 -6.55 -7.87
N ASP A 96 -15.39 -7.66 -8.46
CA ASP A 96 -15.39 -8.97 -7.77
C ASP A 96 -13.98 -9.39 -7.35
N VAL A 97 -12.99 -9.15 -8.21
CA VAL A 97 -11.59 -9.55 -8.01
C VAL A 97 -10.93 -8.93 -6.77
N THR A 98 -11.44 -7.79 -6.30
CA THR A 98 -10.90 -7.05 -5.15
C THR A 98 -11.72 -7.22 -3.87
N GLN A 99 -12.86 -7.92 -3.91
CA GLN A 99 -13.78 -7.94 -2.76
C GLN A 99 -13.15 -8.52 -1.48
N ASN A 100 -12.25 -9.50 -1.61
CA ASN A 100 -11.52 -10.02 -0.45
C ASN A 100 -10.62 -8.93 0.19
N GLU A 101 -9.93 -8.15 -0.63
CA GLU A 101 -9.11 -7.01 -0.19
C GLU A 101 -9.96 -5.90 0.45
N VAL A 102 -11.09 -5.57 -0.17
CA VAL A 102 -12.04 -4.60 0.38
C VAL A 102 -12.58 -5.07 1.73
N ASN A 103 -12.97 -6.34 1.84
CA ASN A 103 -13.48 -6.91 3.08
C ASN A 103 -12.46 -6.82 4.22
N ASN A 104 -11.18 -7.10 3.94
CA ASN A 104 -10.09 -6.97 4.89
C ASN A 104 -9.82 -5.50 5.26
N LEU A 105 -9.81 -4.60 4.28
CA LEU A 105 -9.66 -3.16 4.51
C LEU A 105 -10.77 -2.59 5.40
N VAL A 106 -12.02 -3.00 5.17
CA VAL A 106 -13.17 -2.56 5.96
C VAL A 106 -13.00 -2.88 7.45
N GLN A 107 -12.35 -3.99 7.80
CA GLN A 107 -12.10 -4.37 9.20
C GLN A 107 -11.13 -3.42 9.92
N VAL A 108 -10.22 -2.77 9.19
CA VAL A 108 -9.22 -1.87 9.78
C VAL A 108 -9.69 -0.42 9.80
N ILE A 109 -10.54 0.02 8.86
CA ILE A 109 -11.04 1.40 8.82
C ILE A 109 -12.21 1.68 9.77
N LYS A 110 -12.96 0.66 10.20
CA LYS A 110 -14.11 0.79 11.12
C LYS A 110 -13.72 0.93 12.60
N LYS A 111 -12.43 0.98 12.91
CA LYS A 111 -11.87 1.19 14.25
C LYS A 111 -11.43 2.64 14.39
#